data_AF-A0A6V7IT66-F1
#
_entry.id   AF-A0A6V7IT66-F1
#
_cell.length_a   1.000
_cell.length_b   1.000
_cell.length_c   1.000
_cell.angle_alpha   90.00
_cell.angle_beta   90.00
_cell.angle_gamma   90.00
#
_symmetry.space_group_name_H-M   'P 1'
#
loop_
_entity.id
_entity.type
_entity.pdbx_description
1 polymer ?
#
loop_
_entity_poly.entity_id
_entity_poly.type
_entity_poly.pdbx_seq_one_letter_code
_entity_poly.pdbx_strand_id
1 'polypeptide(L)'
;DGGEGHVGTVRNFESPEEVVVVWDNGTAANYRCSGAFDLRILDSATTGVKHDGTMCDTCRQQPIFGIRWKCAECGNYDLCSICYHGDKHHLRHRFYRITTPGSERVLLEPRRKSKK
;
A
#
# COMPACT_ATOMS: atom_id res chain seq x y z
N ASP A 1 2.28 -1.02 18.83
CA ASP A 1 3.13 -1.25 17.64
C ASP A 1 4.60 -1.47 17.99
N GLY A 2 5.16 -0.76 18.96
CA GLY A 2 6.61 -0.76 19.24
C GLY A 2 7.32 0.53 18.76
N GLY A 3 6.55 1.52 18.26
CA GLY A 3 7.06 2.77 17.72
C GLY A 3 6.80 2.92 16.23
N GLU A 4 6.89 4.16 15.72
CA GLU A 4 6.64 4.49 14.31
C GLU A 4 7.47 3.60 13.37
N GLY A 5 6.81 3.04 12.35
CA GLY A 5 7.44 2.17 11.36
C GLY A 5 7.48 0.68 11.71
N HIS A 6 7.12 0.28 12.94
CA HIS A 6 6.95 -1.14 13.27
C HIS A 6 5.73 -1.71 12.55
N VAL A 7 5.82 -2.98 12.16
CA VAL A 7 4.83 -3.66 11.33
C VAL A 7 4.04 -4.66 12.16
N GLY A 8 2.80 -4.89 11.74
CA GLY A 8 1.92 -5.92 12.28
C GLY A 8 1.04 -6.51 11.19
N THR A 9 0.46 -7.66 11.50
CA THR A 9 -0.45 -8.38 10.61
C THR A 9 -1.89 -8.19 11.08
N VAL A 10 -2.77 -7.77 10.16
CA VAL A 10 -4.22 -7.79 10.40
C VAL A 10 -4.65 -9.25 10.53
N ARG A 11 -5.18 -9.61 11.71
CA ARG A 11 -5.59 -10.97 12.01
C ARG A 11 -7.03 -11.24 11.58
N ASN A 12 -7.95 -10.37 12.01
CA ASN A 12 -9.37 -10.45 11.72
C ASN A 12 -10.05 -9.11 11.96
N PHE A 13 -11.28 -8.96 11.45
CA PHE A 13 -12.16 -7.83 11.73
C PHE A 13 -13.23 -8.30 12.71
N GLU A 14 -13.40 -7.61 13.84
CA GLU A 14 -14.50 -7.85 14.79
C GLU A 14 -15.79 -7.20 14.26
N SER A 15 -15.65 -6.08 13.56
CA SER A 15 -16.74 -5.37 12.89
C SER A 15 -16.19 -4.56 11.70
N PRO A 16 -17.05 -3.90 10.90
CA PRO A 16 -16.58 -2.93 9.89
C PRO A 16 -15.81 -1.74 10.48
N GLU A 17 -15.87 -1.50 11.78
CA GLU A 17 -15.27 -0.35 12.46
C GLU A 17 -14.07 -0.71 13.34
N GLU A 18 -13.87 -2.00 13.63
CA GLU A 18 -12.86 -2.52 14.54
C GLU A 18 -12.09 -3.71 13.96
N VAL A 19 -10.76 -3.62 14.02
CA VAL A 19 -9.83 -4.62 13.48
C VAL A 19 -8.81 -5.07 14.52
N VAL A 20 -8.50 -6.36 14.54
CA VAL A 20 -7.46 -6.95 15.40
C VAL A 20 -6.15 -7.04 14.63
N VAL A 21 -5.08 -6.49 15.22
CA VAL A 21 -3.72 -6.60 14.68
C VAL A 21 -2.84 -7.33 15.67
N VAL A 22 -2.02 -8.24 15.15
CA VAL A 22 -0.89 -8.84 15.87
C VAL A 22 0.39 -8.17 15.36
N TRP A 23 1.02 -7.39 16.22
CA TRP A 23 2.31 -6.75 15.93
C TRP A 23 3.44 -7.76 15.95
N ASP A 24 4.50 -7.50 15.20
CA ASP A 24 5.65 -8.41 15.08
C ASP A 24 6.37 -8.64 16.42
N ASN A 25 6.22 -7.73 17.39
CA ASN A 25 6.71 -7.89 18.75
C ASN A 25 5.84 -8.80 19.63
N GLY A 26 4.79 -9.42 19.07
CA GLY A 26 3.87 -10.33 19.75
C GLY A 26 2.65 -9.66 20.38
N THR A 27 2.60 -8.33 20.46
CA THR A 27 1.45 -7.62 21.03
C THR A 27 0.24 -7.77 20.11
N ALA A 28 -0.89 -8.23 20.64
CA ALA A 28 -2.19 -8.24 19.94
C ALA A 28 -3.12 -7.16 20.52
N ALA A 29 -3.77 -6.38 19.67
CA ALA A 29 -4.68 -5.32 20.09
C ALA A 29 -5.73 -4.98 19.02
N ASN A 30 -6.82 -4.35 19.46
CA ASN A 30 -7.91 -3.87 18.61
C ASN A 30 -7.69 -2.40 18.23
N TYR A 31 -8.09 -2.03 17.01
CA TYR A 31 -7.87 -0.71 16.43
C TYR A 31 -9.09 -0.23 15.64
N ARG A 32 -9.25 1.09 15.53
CA ARG A 32 -10.34 1.72 14.77
C ARG A 32 -9.99 1.77 13.29
N CYS A 33 -10.95 1.36 12.45
CA CYS A 33 -10.84 1.42 10.98
C CYS A 33 -12.05 2.08 10.30
N SER A 34 -12.88 2.81 11.06
CA SER A 34 -13.98 3.64 10.55
C SER A 34 -14.09 4.93 11.37
N GLY A 35 -14.33 6.06 10.70
CA GLY A 35 -14.36 7.40 11.31
C GLY A 35 -12.98 7.89 11.75
N ALA A 36 -12.35 7.17 12.68
CA ALA A 36 -10.94 7.29 13.01
C ALA A 36 -10.15 6.10 12.43
N PHE A 37 -8.92 6.37 11.99
CA PHE A 37 -8.05 5.37 11.36
C PHE A 37 -6.73 5.30 12.11
N ASP A 38 -6.54 4.24 12.90
CA ASP A 38 -5.34 4.06 13.72
C ASP A 38 -4.18 3.40 12.94
N LEU A 39 -4.45 2.87 11.74
CA LEU A 39 -3.53 2.05 10.98
C LEU A 39 -3.35 2.56 9.54
N ARG A 40 -2.22 2.22 8.93
CA ARG A 40 -1.95 2.41 7.49
C ARG A 40 -1.55 1.08 6.87
N ILE A 41 -1.97 0.84 5.63
CA ILE A 41 -1.56 -0.34 4.87
C ILE A 41 -0.14 -0.12 4.35
N LEU A 42 0.80 -0.95 4.81
CA LEU A 42 2.16 -1.01 4.27
C LEU A 42 2.22 -1.89 3.02
N ASP A 43 1.65 -3.10 3.12
CA ASP A 43 1.52 -4.03 2.01
C ASP A 43 0.20 -4.80 2.12
N SER A 44 -0.48 -4.95 1.00
CA SER A 44 -1.71 -5.75 0.87
C SER A 44 -1.55 -6.92 -0.11
N ALA A 45 -0.35 -7.20 -0.60
CA ALA A 45 -0.12 -8.29 -1.55
C ALA A 45 -0.53 -9.67 -0.98
N THR A 46 -0.41 -9.86 0.34
CA THR A 46 -0.78 -11.11 1.02
C THR A 46 -2.29 -11.34 1.14
N THR A 47 -3.13 -10.34 0.88
CA THR A 47 -4.60 -10.48 0.99
C THR A 47 -5.24 -11.08 -0.26
N GLY A 48 -4.47 -11.26 -1.34
CA GLY A 48 -4.96 -11.72 -2.64
C GLY A 48 -5.54 -10.61 -3.53
N VAL A 49 -5.59 -9.36 -3.06
CA VAL A 49 -5.94 -8.21 -3.91
C VAL A 49 -4.91 -8.10 -5.05
N LYS A 50 -5.41 -7.99 -6.28
CA LYS A 50 -4.57 -7.91 -7.48
C LYS A 50 -5.21 -7.07 -8.57
N HIS A 51 -4.38 -6.49 -9.42
CA HIS A 51 -4.81 -5.71 -10.59
C HIS A 51 -4.53 -6.50 -11.87
N ASP A 52 -5.49 -7.29 -12.33
CA ASP A 52 -5.36 -8.05 -13.57
C ASP A 52 -5.10 -7.12 -14.78
N GLY A 53 -4.34 -7.62 -15.76
CA GLY A 53 -3.94 -6.85 -16.94
C GLY A 53 -2.85 -5.79 -16.69
N THR A 54 -2.23 -5.78 -15.50
CA THR A 54 -1.14 -4.85 -15.16
C THR A 54 0.17 -5.59 -14.88
N MET A 55 1.29 -4.90 -15.06
CA MET A 55 2.63 -5.43 -14.77
C MET A 55 3.45 -4.33 -14.12
N CYS A 56 4.25 -4.67 -13.10
CA CYS A 56 5.24 -3.75 -12.57
C CYS A 56 6.38 -3.58 -13.60
N ASP A 57 6.59 -2.37 -14.10
CA ASP A 57 7.57 -2.11 -15.16
C ASP A 57 9.03 -2.26 -14.71
N THR A 58 9.28 -2.33 -13.39
CA THR A 58 10.62 -2.58 -12.86
C THR A 58 10.89 -4.05 -12.60
N CYS A 59 10.10 -4.72 -11.75
CA CYS A 59 10.37 -6.11 -11.35
C CYS A 59 9.61 -7.16 -12.16
N ARG A 60 8.78 -6.74 -13.12
CA ARG A 60 7.98 -7.62 -13.99
C ARG A 60 6.94 -8.48 -13.27
N GLN A 61 6.60 -8.18 -12.02
CA GLN A 61 5.48 -8.82 -11.33
C GLN A 61 4.19 -8.61 -12.13
N GLN A 62 3.50 -9.71 -12.45
CA GLN A 62 2.27 -9.70 -13.22
C GLN A 62 1.31 -10.81 -12.71
N PRO A 63 0.06 -10.48 -12.33
CA PRO A 63 -0.45 -9.12 -12.14
C PRO A 63 0.26 -8.38 -11.00
N ILE A 64 0.05 -7.07 -10.87
CA ILE A 64 0.47 -6.37 -9.64
C ILE A 64 -0.43 -6.81 -8.49
N PHE A 65 0.17 -7.40 -7.45
CA PHE A 65 -0.50 -7.78 -6.20
C PHE A 65 -0.43 -6.63 -5.18
N GLY A 66 -1.48 -6.47 -4.40
CA GLY A 66 -1.64 -5.38 -3.45
C GLY A 66 -1.90 -4.04 -4.14
N ILE A 67 -1.33 -2.96 -3.59
CA ILE A 67 -1.52 -1.59 -4.09
C ILE A 67 -0.78 -1.41 -5.43
N ARG A 68 -1.49 -0.88 -6.43
CA ARG A 68 -0.91 -0.44 -7.71
C ARG A 68 -0.50 1.04 -7.63
N TRP A 69 0.74 1.32 -8.04
CA TRP A 69 1.31 2.67 -8.10
C TRP A 69 1.53 3.06 -9.55
N LYS A 70 0.59 3.83 -10.11
CA LYS A 70 0.65 4.27 -11.50
C LYS A 70 1.36 5.61 -11.62
N CYS A 71 2.42 5.72 -12.42
CA CYS A 71 3.04 7.01 -12.68
C CYS A 71 2.04 7.96 -13.37
N ALA A 72 1.92 9.19 -12.87
CA ALA A 72 1.00 10.19 -13.41
C ALA A 72 1.59 10.97 -14.60
N GLU A 73 2.91 10.86 -14.81
CA GLU A 73 3.67 11.64 -15.77
C GLU A 73 4.17 10.81 -16.96
N CYS A 74 4.12 9.48 -16.85
CA CYS A 74 4.53 8.56 -17.92
C CYS A 74 3.31 7.83 -18.51
N GLY A 75 3.35 7.61 -19.83
CA GLY A 75 2.39 6.74 -20.50
C GLY A 75 2.56 5.29 -20.04
N ASN A 76 1.49 4.69 -19.54
CA ASN A 76 1.41 3.27 -19.17
C ASN A 76 2.58 2.74 -18.31
N TYR A 77 2.96 3.47 -17.26
CA TYR A 77 4.00 3.04 -16.32
C TYR A 77 3.44 2.77 -14.92
N ASP A 78 3.69 1.59 -14.39
CA ASP A 78 3.12 1.05 -13.16
C ASP A 78 4.19 0.36 -12.29
N LEU A 79 4.08 0.51 -10.98
CA LEU A 79 4.95 -0.14 -9.99
C LEU A 79 4.09 -0.90 -8.96
N CYS A 80 4.63 -2.01 -8.45
CA CYS A 80 4.16 -2.65 -7.22
C CYS A 80 4.68 -1.91 -5.98
N SER A 81 4.12 -2.17 -4.80
CA SER A 81 4.53 -1.53 -3.53
C SER A 81 6.02 -1.67 -3.24
N ILE A 82 6.61 -2.86 -3.48
CA ILE A 82 8.04 -3.10 -3.26
C ILE A 82 8.88 -2.15 -4.12
N CYS A 83 8.55 -1.99 -5.41
CA CYS A 83 9.30 -1.10 -6.29
C CYS A 83 9.03 0.38 -6.00
N TYR A 84 7.79 0.73 -5.62
CA TYR A 84 7.43 2.10 -5.27
C TYR A 84 8.16 2.57 -4.00
N HIS A 85 8.17 1.76 -2.93
CA HIS A 85 8.87 2.09 -1.69
C HIS A 85 10.40 1.88 -1.78
N GLY A 86 10.84 0.98 -2.66
CA GLY A 86 12.24 0.76 -3.02
C GLY A 86 12.84 1.78 -3.99
N ASP A 87 12.23 2.97 -4.10
CA ASP A 87 12.70 4.11 -4.90
C ASP A 87 12.99 3.80 -6.38
N LYS A 88 12.27 2.84 -6.95
CA LYS A 88 12.36 2.57 -8.40
C LYS A 88 11.59 3.65 -9.17
N HIS A 89 12.01 3.90 -10.40
CA HIS A 89 11.55 5.00 -11.26
C HIS A 89 11.90 6.41 -10.72
N HIS A 90 11.61 7.47 -11.48
CA HIS A 90 11.93 8.84 -11.11
C HIS A 90 11.21 9.29 -9.84
N LEU A 91 11.98 9.65 -8.80
CA LEU A 91 11.44 10.14 -7.51
C LEU A 91 10.80 11.53 -7.59
N ARG A 92 11.01 12.25 -8.71
CA ARG A 92 10.35 13.53 -9.01
C ARG A 92 8.96 13.35 -9.61
N HIS A 93 8.67 12.19 -10.21
CA HIS A 93 7.35 11.94 -10.78
C HIS A 93 6.34 11.66 -9.67
N ARG A 94 5.15 12.22 -9.85
CA ARG A 94 3.96 11.92 -9.05
C ARG A 94 3.36 10.59 -9.47
N PHE A 95 2.71 9.96 -8.50
CA PHE A 95 2.06 8.67 -8.70
C PHE A 95 0.60 8.77 -8.29
N TYR A 96 -0.24 8.00 -8.96
CA TYR A 96 -1.56 7.63 -8.48
C TYR A 96 -1.44 6.38 -7.62
N ARG A 97 -1.99 6.43 -6.40
CA ARG A 97 -2.27 5.23 -5.59
C ARG A 97 -3.62 4.66 -6.01
N ILE A 98 -3.64 3.37 -6.33
CA ILE A 98 -4.86 2.62 -6.63
C ILE A 98 -4.86 1.41 -5.69
N THR A 99 -5.63 1.48 -4.61
CA THR A 99 -5.56 0.53 -3.48
C THR A 99 -6.19 -0.84 -3.81
N THR A 100 -7.32 -0.84 -4.52
CA THR A 100 -8.02 -2.04 -4.97
C THR A 100 -8.56 -1.84 -6.40
N PRO A 101 -8.88 -2.91 -7.15
CA PRO A 101 -9.63 -2.79 -8.39
C PRO A 101 -10.95 -2.04 -8.16
N GLY A 102 -11.23 -1.02 -8.97
CA GLY A 102 -12.43 -0.19 -8.84
C GLY A 102 -12.33 0.97 -7.85
N SER A 103 -11.25 1.07 -7.06
CA SER A 103 -10.99 2.26 -6.25
C SER A 103 -10.67 3.48 -7.13
N GLU A 104 -11.13 4.65 -6.70
CA GLU A 104 -10.68 5.93 -7.26
C GLU A 104 -9.16 6.09 -7.12
N ARG A 105 -8.54 6.65 -8.17
CA ARG A 105 -7.10 6.90 -8.18
C ARG A 105 -6.78 8.16 -7.38
N VAL A 106 -5.84 8.07 -6.44
CA VAL A 106 -5.45 9.22 -5.60
C VAL A 106 -4.08 9.73 -6.03
N LEU A 107 -3.99 10.96 -6.52
CA LEU A 107 -2.72 11.60 -6.89
C LEU A 107 -1.91 11.93 -5.63
N LEU A 108 -0.61 11.62 -5.67
CA LEU A 108 0.31 11.83 -4.55
C LEU A 108 1.38 12.86 -4.90
N GLU A 109 1.97 13.43 -3.85
CA GLU A 109 3.17 14.25 -3.96
C GLU A 109 4.41 13.42 -4.41
N PRO A 110 5.40 14.05 -5.06
CA PRO A 110 6.64 13.38 -5.45
C PRO A 110 7.38 12.77 -4.27
N ARG A 111 7.77 11.48 -4.39
CA ARG A 111 8.51 10.73 -3.34
C ARG A 111 9.77 11.44 -2.85
N ARG A 112 10.49 12.18 -3.70
CA ARG A 112 11.71 12.92 -3.33
C ARG A 112 11.51 13.89 -2.16
N LYS A 113 10.31 14.44 -1.99
CA LYS A 113 10.00 15.43 -0.93
C LYS A 113 9.28 14.81 0.27
N SER A 114 8.88 13.55 0.18
CA SER A 114 8.11 12.87 1.22
C SER A 114 9.04 12.34 2.31
N LYS A 115 8.59 12.38 3.57
CA LYS A 115 9.26 11.67 4.66
C LYS A 115 9.24 10.17 4.38
N LYS A 116 10.35 9.50 4.66
CA LYS A 116 10.48 8.04 4.66
C LYS A 116 10.54 7.54 6.10
#